data_AF-A0A972GWK5-F1
#
_entry.id   AF-A0A972GWK5-F1
#
_cell.length_a   1.000
_cell.length_b   1.000
_cell.length_c   1.000
_cell.angle_alpha   90.00
_cell.angle_beta   90.00
_cell.angle_gamma   90.00
#
_symmetry.space_group_name_H-M   'P 1'
#
loop_
_entity.id
_entity.type
_entity.pdbx_description
1 polymer ?
#
loop_
_entity_poly.entity_id
_entity_poly.type
_entity_poly.pdbx_seq_one_letter_code
_entity_poly.pdbx_strand_id
1 'polypeptide(L)' 'MAETYRKSKIEHYLERLQIRKQSLMNQMEMAELEHSREFICGQLSAIDLIILEITVEFGLGNTKNEGGEADDRECSPK' A
#
# COMPACT_ATOMS: atom_id res chain seq x y z
N MET A 1 -14.97 1.91 -20.46
CA MET A 1 -15.58 0.78 -19.72
C MET A 1 -14.60 -0.36 -19.44
N ALA A 2 -13.75 -0.79 -20.39
CA ALA A 2 -12.76 -1.86 -20.12
C ALA A 2 -11.65 -1.44 -19.14
N GLU A 3 -11.27 -0.16 -19.16
CA GLU A 3 -10.15 0.38 -18.36
C GLU A 3 -10.51 0.52 -16.86
N THR A 4 -11.73 0.95 -16.55
CA THR A 4 -12.25 1.02 -15.18
C THR A 4 -12.37 -0.36 -14.53
N TYR A 5 -12.74 -1.38 -15.30
CA TYR A 5 -12.76 -2.77 -14.83
C TYR A 5 -11.37 -3.31 -14.51
N ARG A 6 -10.35 -2.97 -15.33
CA ARG A 6 -8.96 -3.34 -15.05
C ARG A 6 -8.46 -2.67 -13.78
N LYS A 7 -8.72 -1.36 -13.61
CA LYS A 7 -8.36 -0.60 -12.40
C LYS A 7 -8.97 -1.21 -11.13
N SER A 8 -10.27 -1.47 -11.13
CA SER A 8 -10.97 -2.08 -9.98
C SER A 8 -10.41 -3.46 -9.61
N LYS A 9 -10.04 -4.29 -10.59
CA LYS A 9 -9.40 -5.59 -10.33
C LYS A 9 -8.04 -5.46 -9.67
N ILE A 10 -7.25 -4.47 -10.09
CA ILE A 10 -5.91 -4.24 -9.55
C ILE A 10 -6.01 -3.72 -8.11
N GLU A 11 -6.90 -2.77 -7.86
CA GLU A 11 -7.17 -2.26 -6.51
C GLU A 11 -7.61 -3.39 -5.56
N HIS A 12 -8.51 -4.26 -6.01
CA HIS A 12 -8.92 -5.42 -5.23
C HIS A 12 -7.78 -6.43 -5.01
N TYR A 13 -6.89 -6.60 -5.98
CA TYR A 13 -5.72 -7.47 -5.82
C TYR A 13 -4.74 -6.89 -4.78
N LEU A 14 -4.50 -5.57 -4.80
CA LEU A 14 -3.67 -4.88 -3.82
C LEU A 14 -4.27 -5.00 -2.41
N GLU A 15 -5.59 -4.84 -2.26
CA GLU A 15 -6.29 -5.05 -0.99
C GLU A 15 -6.01 -6.47 -0.44
N ARG A 16 -6.11 -7.49 -1.30
CA ARG A 16 -5.80 -8.88 -0.89
C ARG A 16 -4.34 -9.08 -0.49
N LEU A 17 -3.40 -8.39 -1.14
CA LEU A 17 -1.99 -8.42 -0.75
C LEU A 17 -1.78 -7.78 0.63
N GLN A 18 -2.45 -6.66 0.92
CA GLN A 18 -2.40 -6.02 2.23
C GLN A 18 -2.95 -6.92 3.34
N ILE A 19 -4.07 -7.62 3.09
CA ILE A 19 -4.63 -8.59 4.05
C ILE A 19 -3.62 -9.73 4.32
N ARG A 20 -2.97 -10.25 3.27
CA ARG A 20 -1.94 -11.29 3.43
C ARG A 20 -0.73 -10.78 4.20
N LYS A 21 -0.27 -9.56 3.91
CA LYS A 21 0.81 -8.90 4.64
C LYS A 21 0.47 -8.82 6.13
N GLN A 22 -0.72 -8.34 6.47
CA GLN A 22 -1.15 -8.24 7.86
C GLN A 22 -1.20 -9.62 8.54
N SER A 23 -1.69 -10.66 7.85
CA SER A 23 -1.69 -12.02 8.40
C SER A 23 -0.27 -12.53 8.69
N LEU A 24 0.69 -12.27 7.81
CA LEU A 24 2.09 -12.64 8.01
C LEU A 24 2.74 -11.83 9.14
N MET A 25 2.41 -10.54 9.28
CA MET A 25 2.85 -9.73 10.41
C MET A 25 2.33 -10.29 11.73
N ASN A 26 1.07 -10.73 11.79
CA ASN A 26 0.53 -11.38 12.99
C ASN A 26 1.25 -12.70 13.29
N GLN A 27 1.61 -13.48 12.25
CA GLN A 27 2.39 -14.71 12.42
C GLN A 27 3.79 -14.47 13.00
N MET A 28 4.39 -13.30 12.75
CA MET A 28 5.67 -12.91 13.36
C MET A 28 5.57 -12.71 14.88
N GLU A 29 4.38 -12.50 15.43
CA GLU A 29 4.18 -12.34 16.87
C GLU A 29 3.90 -13.69 17.56
N MET A 30 3.70 -14.77 16.79
CA MET A 30 3.41 -16.10 17.32
C MET A 30 4.71 -16.83 17.67
N ALA A 31 4.91 -17.11 18.96
CA ALA A 31 6.08 -17.85 19.45
C ALA A 31 6.23 -19.25 18.81
N GLU A 32 5.12 -19.89 18.45
CA GLU A 32 5.09 -21.20 17.78
C GLU A 32 5.76 -21.18 16.40
N LEU A 33 5.82 -20.01 15.76
CA LEU A 33 6.35 -19.81 14.41
C LEU A 33 7.77 -19.20 14.42
N GLU A 34 8.44 -19.14 15.56
CA GLU A 34 9.79 -18.57 15.71
C GLU A 34 10.79 -19.15 14.68
N HIS A 35 10.75 -20.47 14.49
CA HIS A 35 11.60 -21.19 13.55
C HIS A 35 11.35 -20.84 12.07
N SER A 36 10.21 -20.21 11.77
CA SER A 36 9.80 -19.80 10.42
C SER A 36 9.97 -18.30 10.17
N ARG A 37 10.54 -17.52 11.11
CA ARG A 37 10.67 -16.06 10.99
C ARG A 37 11.36 -15.60 9.72
N GLU A 38 12.50 -16.18 9.37
CA GLU A 38 13.24 -15.78 8.17
C GLU A 38 12.41 -16.00 6.89
N PHE A 39 11.68 -17.12 6.84
CA PHE A 39 10.77 -17.41 5.75
C PHE A 39 9.63 -16.38 5.67
N ILE A 40 9.01 -16.05 6.81
CA ILE A 40 7.93 -15.05 6.88
C ILE A 40 8.45 -13.66 6.48
N CYS A 41 9.64 -13.26 6.92
CA CYS A 41 10.32 -12.03 6.48
C CYS A 41 10.55 -11.99 4.96
N GLY A 42 10.96 -13.11 4.37
CA GLY A 42 11.09 -13.24 2.91
C GLY A 42 9.75 -13.05 2.19
N GLN A 43 8.67 -13.64 2.71
CA GLN A 43 7.32 -13.46 2.16
C GLN A 43 6.82 -12.02 2.28
N LEU A 44 7.03 -11.37 3.43
CA LEU A 44 6.69 -9.96 3.64
C LEU A 44 7.42 -9.06 2.65
N SER A 45 8.72 -9.27 2.48
CA SER A 45 9.55 -8.50 1.53
C SER A 45 9.07 -8.67 0.10
N ALA A 46 8.73 -9.91 -0.31
CA ALA A 46 8.20 -10.18 -1.64
C ALA A 46 6.83 -9.49 -1.87
N ILE A 47 5.94 -9.52 -0.88
CA ILE A 47 4.64 -8.83 -0.98
C ILE A 47 4.83 -7.32 -1.12
N ASP A 48 5.75 -6.73 -0.35
CA ASP A 48 6.04 -5.30 -0.42
C ASP A 48 6.56 -4.87 -1.79
N LEU A 49 7.45 -5.67 -2.40
CA LEU A 49 7.93 -5.43 -3.75
C LEU A 49 6.80 -5.50 -4.78
N ILE A 50 5.94 -6.52 -4.71
CA ILE A 50 4.81 -6.67 -5.65
C ILE A 50 3.83 -5.49 -5.51
N ILE A 51 3.53 -5.06 -4.29
CA ILE A 51 2.66 -3.89 -4.05
C ILE A 51 3.28 -2.64 -4.67
N LEU A 52 4.58 -2.42 -4.46
CA LEU A 52 5.30 -1.27 -5.02
C LEU A 52 5.28 -1.29 -6.55
N GLU A 53 5.65 -2.42 -7.15
CA GLU A 53 5.68 -2.61 -8.61
C GLU A 53 4.32 -2.30 -9.23
N ILE A 54 3.24 -2.89 -8.69
CA ILE A 54 1.88 -2.65 -9.20
C ILE A 54 1.45 -1.20 -8.96
N THR A 55 1.76 -0.63 -7.80
CA THR A 55 1.39 0.76 -7.48
C THR A 55 2.05 1.74 -8.44
N VAL A 56 3.32 1.52 -8.79
CA VAL A 56 4.08 2.32 -9.74
C VAL A 56 3.57 2.11 -11.16
N GLU A 57 3.43 0.86 -11.61
CA GLU A 57 2.97 0.48 -12.96
C GLU A 57 1.60 1.10 -13.29
N PHE A 58 0.70 1.15 -12.31
CA PHE A 58 -0.65 1.66 -12.48
C PHE A 58 -0.89 3.07 -11.92
N GLY A 59 0.16 3.76 -11.47
CA GLY A 59 0.07 5.14 -10.98
C GLY A 59 -0.87 5.34 -9.78
N LEU A 60 -1.00 4.32 -8.92
CA LEU A 60 -1.97 4.30 -7.81
C LEU A 60 -1.48 5.08 -6.57
N GLY A 61 -0.25 5.57 -6.59
CA GLY A 61 0.43 6.22 -5.45
C GLY A 61 0.05 7.68 -5.16
N ASN A 62 -0.72 8.36 -6.03
CA ASN A 62 -0.88 9.83 -5.97
C ASN A 62 -2.26 10.36 -5.54
N THR A 63 -3.22 9.54 -5.12
CA THR A 63 -4.56 10.02 -4.69
C THR A 63 -4.68 10.30 -3.18
N LYS A 64 -3.64 10.86 -2.56
CA LYS A 64 -3.71 11.46 -1.22
C LYS A 64 -2.90 12.75 -1.13
N ASN A 65 -2.99 13.66 -2.10
CA ASN A 65 -2.53 15.04 -1.90
C ASN A 65 -3.09 16.06 -2.91
N GLU A 66 -4.42 16.20 -3.01
CA GLU A 66 -5.04 17.41 -3.59
C GLU A 66 -6.22 17.81 -2.71
N GLY A 67 -5.95 18.70 -1.76
CA GLY A 67 -6.92 19.18 -0.77
C GLY A 67 -6.27 19.83 0.44
N GLY A 68 -5.12 20.48 0.26
CA GLY A 68 -4.60 21.47 1.20
C GLY A 68 -5.05 22.83 0.70
N GLU A 69 -5.96 23.46 1.43
CA GLU A 69 -6.41 24.83 1.22
C GLU A 69 -5.21 25.75 0.99
N ALA A 70 -5.26 26.53 -0.09
CA ALA A 70 -4.49 27.76 -0.16
C ALA A 70 -5.04 28.68 0.95
N ASP A 71 -4.40 28.67 2.11
CA ASP A 71 -4.47 29.77 3.08
C ASP A 71 -3.78 30.96 2.40
N ASP A 72 -4.53 31.67 1.56
CA ASP A 72 -4.21 33.04 1.14
C ASP A 72 -4.23 33.91 2.40
N ARG A 73 -3.15 33.84 3.19
CA ARG A 73 -2.78 34.96 4.06
C ARG A 73 -2.34 36.07 3.15
N GLU A 74 -3.32 36.88 2.79
CA GLU A 74 -3.15 38.22 2.28
C GLU A 74 -2.26 38.99 3.26
N CYS A 75 -0.96 38.96 3.00
CA CYS A 75 0.00 39.88 3.58
C CYS A 75 -0.31 41.25 2.99
N SER A 76 -1.09 42.05 3.72
CA SER A 76 -1.18 43.49 3.44
C SER A 76 -0.55 44.26 4.59
N PRO A 77 0.52 45.04 4.30
CA PRO A 77 1.19 45.89 5.27
C PRO A 77 0.50 47.26 5.33
N LYS A 78 0.29 47.78 6.54
CA LYS A 78 0.52 49.19 6.95
C LYS A 78 0.15 49.42 8.40
#